data_AF-A0A1C5YVH7-F1
#
_entry.id   AF-A0A1C5YVH7-F1
#
_cell.length_a   1.000
_cell.length_b   1.000
_cell.length_c   1.000
_cell.angle_alpha   90.00
_cell.angle_beta   90.00
_cell.angle_gamma   90.00
#
_symmetry.space_group_name_H-M   'P 1'
#
loop_
_entity.id
_entity.type
_entity.pdbx_description
1 polymer ?
#
loop_
_entity_poly.entity_id
_entity_poly.type
_entity_poly.pdbx_seq_one_letter_code
_entity_poly.pdbx_strand_id
1 'polypeptide(L)'
;MSIKKLEPPPLIEKLELRSYSRNEIARLTEVSLKDKNFAAKVKTRLTNWGYGYNYSSRTVEITKIPTTAEERLKELLIRKLDFSVQTDFKAFTIMLHLFRTDRNFMAMPWKTRETVLYEQYGITIADSTMRNWTSKLLSDDVLLKSFSANHNLWCTHIENGIKYQEKISETDEKMAEYKKYNAMRSQLLAEAQEANNTTNCWGGVINKLWNNFHCCYYTVKPIEPVAWYDDDYKEIFSLSEEIFYNLTKGADNGKRSA
;
A
#
# COMPACT_ATOMS: atom_id res chain seq x y z
N MET A 1 2.52 -1.00 -30.88
CA MET A 1 1.60 -0.76 -29.75
C MET A 1 1.75 0.68 -29.31
N SER A 2 0.70 1.47 -29.48
CA SER A 2 0.72 2.89 -29.11
C SER A 2 0.73 2.98 -27.58
N ILE A 3 1.83 3.45 -27.00
CA ILE A 3 1.87 3.86 -25.60
C ILE A 3 0.90 5.04 -25.52
N LYS A 4 -0.32 4.80 -25.04
CA LYS A 4 -1.19 5.90 -24.62
C LYS A 4 -0.39 6.64 -23.56
N LYS A 5 0.05 7.87 -23.87
CA LYS A 5 0.39 8.84 -22.83
C LYS A 5 -0.87 8.95 -21.99
N LEU A 6 -0.92 8.27 -20.84
CA LEU A 6 -1.87 8.63 -19.81
C LEU A 6 -1.52 10.07 -19.46
N GLU A 7 -2.40 10.99 -19.82
CA GLU A 7 -2.35 12.32 -19.25
C GLU A 7 -2.34 12.14 -17.73
N PRO A 8 -1.42 12.80 -17.00
CA PRO A 8 -1.41 12.71 -15.55
C PRO A 8 -2.80 13.09 -15.04
N PRO A 9 -3.34 12.35 -14.06
CA PRO A 9 -4.66 12.66 -13.51
C PRO A 9 -4.67 14.13 -13.08
N PRO A 10 -5.81 14.84 -13.28
CA PRO A 10 -5.89 16.27 -13.00
C PRO A 10 -5.43 16.53 -11.57
N LEU A 11 -4.47 17.46 -11.43
CA LEU A 11 -4.04 17.94 -10.13
C LEU A 11 -5.25 18.60 -9.45
N ILE A 12 -5.82 17.93 -8.46
CA ILE A 12 -6.83 18.56 -7.60
C ILE A 12 -6.09 19.61 -6.77
N GLU A 13 -6.20 20.87 -7.15
CA GLU A 13 -5.58 21.99 -6.43
C GLU A 13 -6.02 22.03 -4.96
N LYS A 14 -5.07 22.39 -4.08
CA LYS A 14 -5.30 22.50 -2.65
C LYS A 14 -6.29 23.64 -2.36
N LEU A 15 -7.26 23.38 -1.48
CA LEU A 15 -8.20 24.42 -1.03
C LEU A 15 -7.54 25.32 0.03
N GLU A 16 -7.76 26.61 -0.11
CA GLU A 16 -7.24 27.71 0.71
C GLU A 16 -8.38 28.35 1.52
N LEU A 17 -8.03 29.14 2.55
CA LEU A 17 -8.98 29.90 3.37
C LEU A 17 -9.56 31.10 2.59
N ARG A 18 -10.49 30.80 1.67
CA ARG A 18 -11.20 31.81 0.88
C ARG A 18 -12.58 31.34 0.48
N SER A 19 -13.33 32.25 -0.15
CA SER A 19 -14.58 31.92 -0.83
C SER A 19 -14.32 31.40 -2.24
N TYR A 20 -15.03 30.32 -2.57
CA TYR A 20 -15.06 29.72 -3.90
C TYR A 20 -16.45 29.89 -4.50
N SER A 21 -16.51 30.21 -5.79
CA SER A 21 -17.76 30.14 -6.54
C SER A 21 -18.23 28.69 -6.66
N ARG A 22 -19.54 28.52 -6.93
CA ARG A 22 -20.11 27.20 -7.22
C ARG A 22 -19.38 26.43 -8.32
N ASN A 23 -18.86 27.13 -9.33
CA ASN A 23 -18.13 26.50 -10.44
C ASN A 23 -16.71 26.07 -10.04
N GLU A 24 -16.00 26.89 -9.26
CA GLU A 24 -14.68 26.52 -8.75
C GLU A 24 -14.77 25.30 -7.84
N ILE A 25 -15.66 25.32 -6.85
CA ILE A 25 -15.77 24.21 -5.89
C ILE A 25 -16.21 22.91 -6.59
N ALA A 26 -17.04 22.99 -7.63
CA ALA A 26 -17.42 21.83 -8.44
C ALA A 26 -16.23 21.19 -9.14
N ARG A 27 -15.29 21.99 -9.66
CA ARG A 27 -14.06 21.48 -10.29
C ARG A 27 -13.13 20.85 -9.25
N LEU A 28 -12.87 21.57 -8.16
CA LEU A 28 -11.94 21.13 -7.11
C LEU A 28 -12.43 19.90 -6.37
N THR A 29 -13.75 19.76 -6.19
CA THR A 29 -14.36 18.57 -5.58
C THR A 29 -14.80 17.54 -6.61
N GLU A 30 -14.57 17.75 -7.90
CA GLU A 30 -15.02 16.90 -9.01
C GLU A 30 -16.51 16.49 -8.94
N VAL A 31 -17.35 17.33 -8.34
CA VAL A 31 -18.80 17.12 -8.27
C VAL A 31 -19.46 17.83 -9.44
N SER A 32 -20.19 17.06 -10.26
CA SER A 32 -20.92 17.63 -11.40
C SER A 32 -21.94 18.68 -10.97
N LEU A 33 -21.91 19.86 -11.61
CA LEU A 33 -22.86 20.95 -11.37
C LEU A 33 -24.33 20.56 -11.61
N LYS A 34 -24.56 19.53 -12.44
CA LYS A 34 -25.89 19.01 -12.79
C LYS A 34 -26.43 18.00 -11.77
N ASP A 35 -25.64 17.65 -10.76
CA ASP A 35 -26.04 16.66 -9.76
C ASP A 35 -27.15 17.22 -8.86
N LYS A 36 -28.26 16.48 -8.73
CA LYS A 36 -29.40 16.85 -7.88
C LYS A 36 -29.01 16.99 -6.41
N ASN A 37 -27.97 16.27 -5.99
CA ASN A 37 -27.41 16.28 -4.64
C ASN A 37 -26.07 17.01 -4.56
N PHE A 38 -25.79 17.94 -5.49
CA PHE A 38 -24.53 18.70 -5.56
C PHE A 38 -24.06 19.21 -4.20
N ALA A 39 -24.93 19.95 -3.49
CA ALA A 39 -24.59 20.55 -2.21
C ALA A 39 -24.23 19.49 -1.15
N ALA A 40 -24.99 18.40 -1.07
CA ALA A 40 -24.72 17.32 -0.14
C ALA A 40 -23.38 16.64 -0.44
N LYS A 41 -23.11 16.34 -1.72
CA LYS A 41 -21.85 15.70 -2.15
C LYS A 41 -20.63 16.57 -1.89
N VAL A 42 -20.70 17.88 -2.19
CA VAL A 42 -19.63 18.84 -1.88
C VAL A 42 -19.37 18.88 -0.38
N LYS A 43 -20.42 19.03 0.43
CA LYS A 43 -20.34 19.03 1.89
C LYS A 43 -19.67 17.76 2.41
N THR A 44 -20.10 16.58 1.93
CA THR A 44 -19.50 15.30 2.32
C THR A 44 -18.03 15.22 1.94
N ARG A 45 -17.62 15.63 0.72
CA ARG A 45 -16.21 15.62 0.32
C ARG A 45 -15.36 16.52 1.22
N LEU A 46 -15.79 17.77 1.43
CA LEU A 46 -15.07 18.71 2.29
C LEU A 46 -14.95 18.22 3.74
N THR A 47 -16.03 17.68 4.30
CA THR A 47 -16.01 17.08 5.64
C THR A 47 -15.07 15.89 5.71
N ASN A 48 -15.08 15.01 4.71
CA ASN A 48 -14.19 13.84 4.68
C ASN A 48 -12.72 14.26 4.57
N TRP A 49 -12.42 15.32 3.82
CA TRP A 49 -11.10 15.91 3.69
C TRP A 49 -10.65 16.69 4.94
N GLY A 50 -11.52 16.88 5.93
CA GLY A 50 -11.20 17.58 7.18
C GLY A 50 -11.27 19.11 7.11
N TYR A 51 -11.89 19.66 6.06
CA TYR A 51 -12.08 21.10 5.91
C TYR A 51 -13.29 21.59 6.71
N GLY A 52 -13.15 22.78 7.32
CA GLY A 52 -14.27 23.56 7.83
C GLY A 52 -14.79 24.51 6.76
N TYR A 53 -16.10 24.67 6.65
CA TYR A 53 -16.70 25.49 5.60
C TYR A 53 -18.05 26.09 5.99
N ASN A 54 -18.36 27.24 5.40
CA ASN A 54 -19.69 27.83 5.35
C ASN A 54 -20.24 27.66 3.93
N TYR A 55 -21.38 26.97 3.81
CA TYR A 55 -22.00 26.71 2.51
C TYR A 55 -23.20 27.63 2.29
N SER A 56 -23.17 28.42 1.21
CA SER A 56 -24.31 29.22 0.75
C SER A 56 -24.84 28.74 -0.60
N SER A 57 -25.96 29.30 -1.08
CA SER A 57 -26.50 28.94 -2.40
C SER A 57 -25.59 29.33 -3.57
N ARG A 58 -24.70 30.31 -3.37
CA ARG A 58 -23.86 30.91 -4.43
C ARG A 58 -22.37 30.59 -4.26
N THR A 59 -21.91 30.44 -3.03
CA THR A 59 -20.49 30.32 -2.68
C THR A 59 -20.27 29.28 -1.59
N VAL A 60 -19.04 28.77 -1.53
CA VAL A 60 -18.54 27.96 -0.42
C VAL A 60 -17.31 28.67 0.14
N GLU A 61 -17.39 29.08 1.39
CA GLU A 61 -16.27 29.68 2.11
C GLU A 61 -15.57 28.61 2.94
N ILE A 62 -14.26 28.46 2.75
CA ILE A 62 -13.44 27.57 3.56
C ILE A 62 -12.96 28.34 4.79
N THR A 63 -13.29 27.83 5.98
CA THR A 63 -13.02 28.47 7.28
C THR A 63 -11.96 27.76 8.10
N LYS A 64 -11.70 26.47 7.81
CA LYS A 64 -10.60 25.70 8.40
C LYS A 64 -9.98 24.80 7.32
N ILE A 65 -8.66 24.74 7.32
CA ILE A 65 -7.88 23.75 6.56
C ILE A 65 -7.18 22.78 7.52
N PRO A 66 -6.85 21.56 7.08
CA PRO A 66 -5.98 20.64 7.82
C PRO A 66 -4.62 21.28 8.11
N THR A 67 -4.20 21.33 9.37
CA THR A 67 -2.94 22.00 9.77
C THR A 67 -1.94 21.09 10.46
N THR A 68 -2.40 20.03 11.13
CA THR A 68 -1.48 19.05 11.73
C THR A 68 -0.98 18.06 10.68
N ALA A 69 0.19 17.44 10.91
CA ALA A 69 0.73 16.43 10.00
C ALA A 69 -0.26 15.27 9.75
N GLU A 70 -0.96 14.84 10.80
CA GLU A 70 -1.95 13.76 10.75
C GLU A 70 -3.21 14.17 9.97
N GLU A 71 -3.76 15.36 10.24
CA GLU A 71 -4.91 15.90 9.49
C GLU A 71 -4.55 16.05 8.01
N ARG A 72 -3.35 16.56 7.73
CA ARG A 72 -2.84 16.80 6.38
C ARG A 72 -2.61 15.51 5.62
N LEU A 73 -2.00 14.50 6.25
CA LEU A 73 -1.80 13.19 5.63
C LEU A 73 -3.15 12.54 5.33
N LYS A 74 -4.08 12.55 6.29
CA LYS A 74 -5.43 12.02 6.09
C LYS A 74 -6.13 12.69 4.92
N GLU A 75 -6.05 14.01 4.82
CA GLU A 75 -6.61 14.77 3.70
C GLU A 75 -6.04 14.30 2.36
N LEU A 76 -4.72 14.22 2.23
CA LEU A 76 -4.03 13.80 1.01
C LEU A 76 -4.42 12.38 0.60
N LEU A 77 -4.47 11.44 1.55
CA LEU A 77 -4.82 10.06 1.27
C LEU A 77 -6.28 9.92 0.79
N ILE A 78 -7.20 10.73 1.32
CA ILE A 78 -8.60 10.71 0.88
C ILE A 78 -8.78 11.46 -0.44
N ARG A 79 -8.19 12.66 -0.61
CA ARG A 79 -8.36 13.47 -1.82
C ARG A 79 -7.63 12.90 -3.02
N LYS A 80 -6.35 12.53 -2.86
CA LYS A 80 -5.48 12.13 -3.98
C LYS A 80 -5.56 10.63 -4.27
N LEU A 81 -5.65 9.82 -3.22
CA LEU A 81 -5.65 8.36 -3.34
C LEU A 81 -7.03 7.74 -3.09
N ASP A 82 -8.07 8.54 -2.85
CA ASP A 82 -9.44 8.05 -2.64
C ASP A 82 -9.52 6.96 -1.54
N PHE A 83 -8.75 7.12 -0.46
CA PHE A 83 -8.82 6.22 0.69
C PHE A 83 -10.10 6.46 1.49
N SER A 84 -10.60 5.42 2.15
CA SER A 84 -11.75 5.55 3.05
C SER A 84 -11.40 6.43 4.25
N VAL A 85 -12.38 7.20 4.73
CA VAL A 85 -12.27 7.97 5.99
C VAL A 85 -12.01 7.10 7.22
N GLN A 86 -12.32 5.80 7.12
CA GLN A 86 -12.13 4.78 8.16
C GLN A 86 -10.76 4.07 8.07
N THR A 87 -9.93 4.41 7.08
CA THR A 87 -8.59 3.83 6.96
C THR A 87 -7.81 4.08 8.25
N ASP A 88 -7.14 3.05 8.76
CA ASP A 88 -6.15 3.22 9.80
C ASP A 88 -4.90 3.92 9.23
N PHE A 89 -4.93 5.25 9.27
CA PHE A 89 -3.86 6.08 8.73
C PHE A 89 -2.55 5.89 9.46
N LYS A 90 -2.57 5.52 10.75
CA LYS A 90 -1.36 5.26 11.52
C LYS A 90 -0.68 3.99 11.01
N ALA A 91 -1.43 2.90 10.85
CA ALA A 91 -0.92 1.66 10.27
C ALA A 91 -0.41 1.88 8.84
N PHE A 92 -1.17 2.61 8.02
CA PHE A 92 -0.75 2.96 6.66
C PHE A 92 0.57 3.73 6.65
N THR A 93 0.71 4.73 7.53
CA THR A 93 1.91 5.57 7.65
C THR A 93 3.15 4.75 7.96
N ILE A 94 3.07 3.87 8.97
CA ILE A 94 4.19 3.01 9.34
C ILE A 94 4.54 2.06 8.19
N MET A 95 3.54 1.43 7.56
CA MET A 95 3.78 0.57 6.40
C MET A 95 4.47 1.31 5.25
N LEU A 96 4.03 2.53 4.91
CA LEU A 96 4.60 3.33 3.84
C LEU A 96 6.04 3.76 4.18
N HIS A 97 6.29 4.15 5.43
CA HIS A 97 7.63 4.44 5.93
C HIS A 97 8.55 3.22 5.78
N LEU A 98 8.11 2.03 6.20
CA LEU A 98 8.90 0.80 6.11
C LEU A 98 9.18 0.37 4.66
N PHE A 99 8.26 0.62 3.72
CA PHE A 99 8.57 0.41 2.30
C PHE A 99 9.71 1.30 1.80
N ARG A 100 9.92 2.47 2.40
CA ARG A 100 11.00 3.39 2.05
C ARG A 100 12.30 3.06 2.77
N THR A 101 12.24 2.65 4.03
CA THR A 101 13.43 2.60 4.90
C THR A 101 13.92 1.20 5.24
N ASP A 102 13.05 0.17 5.21
CA ASP A 102 13.40 -1.20 5.56
C ASP A 102 13.46 -2.11 4.32
N ARG A 103 14.69 -2.44 3.94
CA ARG A 103 14.97 -3.31 2.78
C ARG A 103 14.44 -4.73 2.92
N ASN A 104 14.31 -5.24 4.16
CA ASN A 104 13.71 -6.55 4.38
C ASN A 104 12.18 -6.45 4.27
N PHE A 105 11.57 -5.47 4.90
CA PHE A 105 10.12 -5.28 4.88
C PHE A 105 9.57 -5.15 3.44
N MET A 106 10.26 -4.37 2.59
CA MET A 106 9.84 -4.20 1.19
C MET A 106 9.83 -5.51 0.39
N ALA A 107 10.61 -6.52 0.78
CA ALA A 107 10.72 -7.82 0.12
C ALA A 107 10.30 -8.99 1.04
N MET A 108 9.34 -8.76 1.93
CA MET A 108 8.72 -9.78 2.81
C MET A 108 7.32 -10.20 2.33
N PRO A 109 6.88 -11.45 2.60
CA PRO A 109 5.49 -11.85 2.44
C PRO A 109 4.54 -11.03 3.32
N TRP A 110 3.29 -10.89 2.90
CA TRP A 110 2.31 -10.07 3.61
C TRP A 110 2.02 -10.50 5.04
N LYS A 111 1.97 -11.81 5.31
CA LYS A 111 1.73 -12.30 6.68
C LYS A 111 2.93 -12.06 7.59
N THR A 112 4.16 -12.16 7.06
CA THR A 112 5.37 -11.74 7.78
C THR A 112 5.36 -10.23 8.07
N ARG A 113 4.91 -9.39 7.13
CA ARG A 113 4.76 -7.94 7.38
C ARG A 113 3.77 -7.64 8.51
N GLU A 114 2.66 -8.38 8.57
CA GLU A 114 1.68 -8.27 9.65
C GLU A 114 2.33 -8.56 11.01
N THR A 115 3.12 -9.64 11.10
CA THR A 115 3.89 -9.96 12.31
C THR A 115 4.85 -8.84 12.69
N VAL A 116 5.62 -8.29 11.73
CA VAL A 116 6.53 -7.16 11.98
C VAL A 116 5.79 -5.94 12.53
N LEU A 117 4.66 -5.57 11.92
CA LEU A 117 3.85 -4.43 12.39
C LEU A 117 3.30 -4.64 13.79
N TYR A 118 2.88 -5.86 14.13
CA TYR A 118 2.41 -6.18 15.46
C TYR A 118 3.55 -6.17 16.49
N GLU A 119 4.62 -6.92 16.24
CA GLU A 119 5.70 -7.13 17.21
C GLU A 119 6.53 -5.88 17.46
N GLN A 120 6.83 -5.10 16.41
CA GLN A 120 7.71 -3.94 16.52
C GLN A 120 6.95 -2.63 16.81
N TYR A 121 5.69 -2.53 16.37
CA TYR A 121 4.93 -1.28 16.42
C TYR A 121 3.59 -1.38 17.16
N GLY A 122 3.19 -2.58 17.62
CA GLY A 122 1.91 -2.81 18.30
C GLY A 122 0.70 -2.62 17.39
N ILE A 123 0.87 -2.69 16.07
CA ILE A 123 -0.19 -2.43 15.09
C ILE A 123 -0.81 -3.73 14.63
N THR A 124 -2.11 -3.90 14.90
CA THR A 124 -2.88 -5.03 14.41
C THR A 124 -3.55 -4.67 13.09
N ILE A 125 -3.01 -5.17 11.98
CA ILE A 125 -3.59 -4.97 10.65
C ILE A 125 -3.53 -6.26 9.84
N ALA A 126 -4.68 -6.64 9.26
CA ALA A 126 -4.76 -7.84 8.44
C ALA A 126 -3.92 -7.72 7.17
N ASP A 127 -3.31 -8.83 6.75
CA ASP A 127 -2.54 -8.92 5.51
C ASP A 127 -3.32 -8.42 4.27
N SER A 128 -4.64 -8.67 4.24
CA SER A 128 -5.51 -8.31 3.12
C SER A 128 -5.68 -6.80 3.01
N THR A 129 -5.71 -6.11 4.15
CA THR A 129 -5.82 -4.65 4.20
C THR A 129 -4.57 -3.99 3.62
N MET A 130 -3.39 -4.45 4.04
CA MET A 130 -2.11 -3.96 3.48
C MET A 130 -1.98 -4.24 1.97
N ARG A 131 -2.40 -5.43 1.52
CA ARG A 131 -2.46 -5.79 0.09
C ARG A 131 -3.35 -4.84 -0.69
N ASN A 132 -4.54 -4.52 -0.16
CA ASN A 132 -5.49 -3.64 -0.84
C ASN A 132 -4.94 -2.23 -0.97
N TRP A 133 -4.37 -1.66 0.10
CA TRP A 133 -3.71 -0.35 0.04
C TRP A 133 -2.58 -0.34 -0.97
N THR A 134 -1.73 -1.36 -0.93
CA THR A 134 -0.59 -1.46 -1.84
C THR A 134 -1.02 -1.66 -3.29
N SER A 135 -2.11 -2.41 -3.53
CA SER A 135 -2.67 -2.57 -4.86
C SER A 135 -3.14 -1.24 -5.45
N LYS A 136 -3.71 -0.37 -4.62
CA LYS A 136 -4.13 0.98 -5.04
C LYS A 136 -2.92 1.87 -5.35
N LEU A 137 -1.89 1.83 -4.50
CA LEU A 137 -0.66 2.57 -4.76
C LEU A 137 0.10 2.07 -6.00
N LEU A 138 0.02 0.78 -6.30
CA LEU A 138 0.58 0.19 -7.53
C LEU A 138 -0.24 0.58 -8.77
N SER A 139 -1.57 0.73 -8.67
CA SER A 139 -2.40 1.15 -9.81
C SER A 139 -2.19 2.61 -10.16
N ASP A 140 -1.79 3.42 -9.18
CA ASP A 140 -1.58 4.85 -9.32
C ASP A 140 -0.09 5.19 -9.56
N ASP A 141 0.74 4.18 -9.87
CA ASP A 141 2.19 4.29 -10.11
C ASP A 141 2.97 4.97 -8.95
N VAL A 142 2.43 4.93 -7.72
CA VAL A 142 3.07 5.46 -6.51
C VAL A 142 4.15 4.53 -6.00
N LEU A 143 3.86 3.24 -6.05
CA LEU A 143 4.78 2.15 -5.74
C LEU A 143 5.08 1.37 -7.02
N LEU A 144 6.24 0.72 -7.08
CA LEU A 144 6.54 -0.27 -8.11
C LEU A 144 7.09 -1.55 -7.49
N LYS A 145 6.81 -2.67 -8.17
CA LYS A 145 7.48 -3.94 -7.88
C LYS A 145 8.83 -3.95 -8.59
N SER A 146 9.89 -3.79 -7.82
CA SER A 146 11.25 -3.77 -8.35
C SER A 146 11.60 -5.14 -8.95
N PHE A 147 12.17 -5.11 -10.15
CA PHE A 147 12.81 -6.28 -10.78
C PHE A 147 14.32 -6.31 -10.47
N SER A 148 14.79 -5.45 -9.56
CA SER A 148 16.19 -5.43 -9.12
C SER A 148 16.60 -6.75 -8.47
N ALA A 149 17.91 -6.96 -8.34
CA ALA A 149 18.50 -8.15 -7.73
C ALA A 149 18.13 -8.36 -6.24
N ASN A 150 17.44 -7.40 -5.62
CA ASN A 150 17.05 -7.44 -4.21
C ASN A 150 15.80 -8.30 -3.92
N HIS A 151 15.47 -9.26 -4.80
CA HIS A 151 14.39 -10.20 -4.51
C HIS A 151 14.83 -11.17 -3.42
N ASN A 152 14.01 -11.31 -2.37
CA ASN A 152 14.26 -12.28 -1.33
C ASN A 152 13.59 -13.60 -1.70
N LEU A 153 14.32 -14.71 -1.54
CA LEU A 153 13.74 -16.04 -1.59
C LEU A 153 13.07 -16.34 -0.25
N TRP A 154 11.84 -16.84 -0.31
CA TRP A 154 11.06 -17.22 0.85
C TRP A 154 10.56 -18.65 0.72
N CYS A 155 10.41 -19.30 1.86
CA CYS A 155 9.75 -20.59 1.98
C CYS A 155 8.52 -20.43 2.88
N THR A 156 7.44 -21.10 2.52
CA THR A 156 6.27 -21.28 3.37
C THR A 156 6.03 -22.76 3.61
N HIS A 157 5.91 -23.13 4.87
CA HIS A 157 5.62 -24.50 5.29
C HIS A 157 4.57 -24.47 6.42
N ILE A 158 4.01 -25.64 6.72
CA ILE A 158 3.04 -25.80 7.81
C ILE A 158 3.65 -26.76 8.82
N GLU A 159 3.70 -26.35 10.08
CA GLU A 159 4.11 -27.17 11.21
C GLU A 159 3.01 -27.10 12.27
N ASN A 160 2.53 -28.26 12.73
CA ASN A 160 1.44 -28.36 13.73
C ASN A 160 0.17 -27.56 13.37
N GLY A 161 -0.16 -27.46 12.07
CA GLY A 161 -1.31 -26.69 11.58
C GLY A 161 -1.09 -25.17 11.53
N ILE A 162 0.10 -24.69 11.92
CA ILE A 162 0.48 -23.28 11.89
C ILE A 162 1.33 -23.02 10.65
N LYS A 163 1.04 -21.90 9.97
CA LYS A 163 1.76 -21.47 8.76
C LYS A 163 2.97 -20.64 9.15
N TYR A 164 4.15 -21.06 8.70
CA TYR A 164 5.41 -20.34 8.88
C TYR A 164 5.93 -19.79 7.55
N GLN A 165 6.60 -18.64 7.61
CA GLN A 165 7.21 -18.00 6.44
C GLN A 165 8.62 -17.55 6.80
N GLU A 166 9.60 -18.08 6.09
CA GLU A 166 11.02 -17.88 6.40
C GLU A 166 11.78 -17.39 5.19
N LYS A 167 12.69 -16.44 5.42
CA LYS A 167 13.63 -15.98 4.41
C LYS A 167 14.71 -17.02 4.25
N ILE A 168 15.03 -17.38 3.01
CA ILE A 168 16.08 -18.34 2.70
C ILE A 168 17.32 -17.59 2.26
N SER A 169 18.42 -17.84 2.96
CA SER A 169 19.76 -17.35 2.62
C SER A 169 20.49 -18.28 1.66
N GLU A 170 21.48 -17.77 0.92
CA GLU A 170 22.30 -18.57 0.01
C GLU A 170 23.11 -19.67 0.73
N THR A 171 23.41 -19.44 2.01
CA THR A 171 24.16 -20.35 2.88
C THR A 171 23.26 -21.34 3.64
N ASP A 172 21.94 -21.22 3.53
CA ASP A 172 21.02 -22.13 4.21
C ASP A 172 21.08 -23.54 3.60
N GLU A 173 21.01 -24.56 4.44
CA GLU A 173 20.83 -25.95 3.99
C GLU A 173 19.59 -26.09 3.09
N LYS A 174 18.56 -25.26 3.35
CA LYS A 174 17.33 -25.15 2.55
C LYS A 174 17.57 -24.66 1.12
N MET A 175 18.72 -24.07 0.79
CA MET A 175 19.08 -23.68 -0.57
C MET A 175 19.29 -24.90 -1.48
N ALA A 176 19.84 -26.00 -0.95
CA ALA A 176 19.96 -27.25 -1.70
C ALA A 176 18.57 -27.87 -2.00
N GLU A 177 17.66 -27.82 -1.02
CA GLU A 177 16.26 -28.24 -1.22
C GLU A 177 15.55 -27.35 -2.25
N TYR A 178 15.72 -26.03 -2.16
CA TYR A 178 15.18 -25.09 -3.15
C TYR A 178 15.65 -25.40 -4.58
N LYS A 179 16.93 -25.73 -4.78
CA LYS A 179 17.44 -26.11 -6.11
C LYS A 179 16.72 -27.34 -6.67
N LYS A 180 16.48 -28.36 -5.84
CA LYS A 180 15.69 -29.55 -6.21
C LYS A 180 14.24 -29.18 -6.51
N TYR A 181 13.62 -28.38 -5.65
CA TYR A 181 12.26 -27.87 -5.83
C TYR A 181 12.11 -27.13 -7.16
N ASN A 182 13.04 -26.22 -7.47
CA ASN A 182 12.99 -25.41 -8.69
C ASN A 182 13.19 -26.25 -9.96
N ALA A 183 14.09 -27.25 -9.92
CA ALA A 183 14.27 -28.19 -11.03
C ALA A 183 12.98 -28.98 -11.30
N MET A 184 12.38 -29.56 -10.25
CA MET A 184 11.10 -30.28 -10.37
C MET A 184 9.97 -29.38 -10.85
N ARG A 185 9.88 -28.14 -10.34
CA ARG A 185 8.89 -27.16 -10.80
C ARG A 185 9.01 -26.89 -12.30
N SER A 186 10.24 -26.74 -12.79
CA SER A 186 10.52 -26.45 -14.20
C SER A 186 10.13 -27.64 -15.08
N GLN A 187 10.44 -28.86 -14.66
CA GLN A 187 10.03 -30.09 -15.33
C GLN A 187 8.49 -30.21 -15.40
N LEU A 188 7.81 -30.08 -14.26
CA LEU A 188 6.34 -30.22 -14.20
C LEU A 188 5.62 -29.16 -15.03
N LEU A 189 6.18 -27.94 -15.13
CA LEU A 189 5.64 -26.89 -15.99
C LEU A 189 5.83 -27.22 -17.48
N ALA A 190 6.98 -27.77 -17.88
CA ALA A 190 7.22 -28.21 -19.25
C ALA A 190 6.26 -29.35 -19.64
N GLU A 191 6.11 -30.37 -18.81
CA GLU A 191 5.17 -31.48 -19.02
C GLU A 191 3.72 -30.99 -19.17
N ALA A 192 3.30 -30.04 -18.35
CA ALA A 192 1.95 -29.48 -18.41
C ALA A 192 1.69 -28.66 -19.69
N GLN A 193 2.72 -27.97 -20.19
CA GLN A 193 2.65 -27.23 -21.46
C GLN A 193 2.54 -28.18 -22.66
N GLU A 194 3.33 -29.26 -22.67
CA GLU A 194 3.27 -30.28 -23.74
C GLU A 194 1.92 -31.01 -23.78
N ALA A 195 1.30 -31.23 -22.62
CA ALA A 195 -0.02 -31.86 -22.52
C ALA A 195 -1.20 -30.97 -22.94
N ASN A 196 -0.95 -29.73 -23.38
CA ASN A 196 -1.96 -28.72 -23.74
C ASN A 196 -2.99 -28.43 -22.63
N ASN A 197 -2.64 -28.74 -21.38
CA ASN A 197 -3.54 -28.66 -20.24
C ASN A 197 -3.48 -27.24 -19.64
N THR A 198 -4.04 -26.28 -20.36
CA THR A 198 -3.96 -24.84 -20.02
C THR A 198 -4.88 -24.44 -18.86
N THR A 199 -5.89 -25.25 -18.56
CA THR A 199 -6.85 -24.97 -17.49
C THR A 199 -6.35 -25.60 -16.18
N ASN A 200 -5.79 -24.77 -15.30
CA ASN A 200 -5.34 -25.14 -13.94
C ASN A 200 -3.98 -25.89 -13.81
N CYS A 201 -3.08 -25.75 -14.79
CA CYS A 201 -1.71 -26.32 -14.73
C CYS A 201 -0.96 -25.94 -13.45
N TRP A 202 -1.06 -24.68 -13.03
CA TRP A 202 -0.38 -24.16 -11.84
C TRP A 202 -0.85 -24.83 -10.55
N GLY A 203 -2.16 -25.05 -10.39
CA GLY A 203 -2.69 -25.73 -9.20
C GLY A 203 -2.17 -27.16 -9.08
N GLY A 204 -2.14 -27.90 -10.19
CA GLY A 204 -1.59 -29.26 -10.24
C GLY A 204 -0.09 -29.32 -9.93
N VAL A 205 0.69 -28.39 -10.49
CA VAL A 205 2.14 -28.28 -10.23
C VAL A 205 2.41 -27.98 -8.75
N ILE A 206 1.71 -27.00 -8.16
CA ILE A 206 1.88 -26.65 -6.74
C ILE A 206 1.50 -27.82 -5.84
N ASN A 207 0.41 -28.55 -6.12
CA ASN A 207 0.03 -29.72 -5.32
C ASN A 207 1.09 -30.82 -5.35
N LYS A 208 1.66 -31.12 -6.52
CA LYS A 208 2.76 -32.10 -6.64
C LYS A 208 4.00 -31.64 -5.87
N LEU A 209 4.36 -30.37 -5.97
CA LEU A 209 5.49 -29.81 -5.23
C LEU A 209 5.25 -29.85 -3.72
N TRP A 210 4.05 -29.47 -3.27
CA TRP A 210 3.67 -29.52 -1.85
C TRP A 210 3.72 -30.94 -1.30
N ASN A 211 3.25 -31.94 -2.04
CA ASN A 211 3.26 -33.33 -1.59
C ASN A 211 4.69 -33.91 -1.45
N ASN A 212 5.66 -33.40 -2.21
CA ASN A 212 7.04 -33.90 -2.17
C ASN A 212 7.92 -33.14 -1.18
N PHE A 213 7.71 -31.83 -1.04
CA PHE A 213 8.58 -30.97 -0.23
C PHE A 213 7.92 -30.47 1.06
N HIS A 214 6.59 -30.62 1.20
CA HIS A 214 5.79 -30.08 2.31
C HIS A 214 5.96 -28.57 2.54
N CYS A 215 6.40 -27.87 1.49
CA CYS A 215 6.69 -26.45 1.53
C CYS A 215 6.50 -25.81 0.14
N CYS A 216 6.51 -24.49 0.11
CA CYS A 216 6.42 -23.69 -1.11
C CYS A 216 7.48 -22.61 -1.12
N TYR A 217 8.36 -22.65 -2.12
CA TYR A 217 9.37 -21.64 -2.36
C TYR A 217 8.93 -20.61 -3.40
N TYR A 218 9.15 -19.33 -3.10
CA TYR A 218 8.79 -18.23 -3.98
C TYR A 218 9.68 -17.01 -3.73
N THR A 219 9.84 -16.19 -4.76
CA THR A 219 10.56 -14.92 -4.66
C THR A 219 9.58 -13.78 -4.39
N VAL A 220 9.93 -12.92 -3.44
CA VAL A 220 9.18 -11.70 -3.16
C VAL A 220 9.95 -10.53 -3.76
N LYS A 221 9.31 -9.83 -4.69
CA LYS A 221 9.85 -8.61 -5.29
C LYS A 221 9.75 -7.45 -4.29
N PRO A 222 10.80 -6.63 -4.15
CA PRO A 222 10.72 -5.39 -3.40
C PRO A 222 9.59 -4.49 -3.90
N ILE A 223 8.93 -3.81 -2.97
CA ILE A 223 7.92 -2.78 -3.26
C ILE A 223 8.55 -1.44 -2.91
N GLU A 224 8.81 -0.62 -3.93
CA GLU A 224 9.61 0.60 -3.81
C GLU A 224 8.75 1.83 -4.15
N PRO A 225 8.85 2.91 -3.36
CA PRO A 225 8.30 4.22 -3.70
C PRO A 225 8.97 4.85 -4.92
N VAL A 226 8.17 5.32 -5.88
CA VAL A 226 8.71 5.90 -7.13
C VAL A 226 8.07 7.21 -7.57
N ALA A 227 6.91 7.60 -7.03
CA ALA A 227 6.20 8.80 -7.46
C ALA A 227 6.77 10.11 -6.89
N TRP A 228 8.08 10.28 -7.00
CA TRP A 228 8.81 11.49 -6.60
C TRP A 228 8.61 12.65 -7.58
N TYR A 229 7.75 12.51 -8.58
CA TYR A 229 7.46 13.56 -9.57
C TYR A 229 6.27 14.45 -9.17
N ASP A 230 5.40 14.01 -8.26
CA ASP A 230 4.19 14.72 -7.83
C ASP A 230 4.39 15.27 -6.41
N ASP A 231 4.08 16.55 -6.19
CA ASP A 231 4.31 17.21 -4.92
C ASP A 231 3.38 16.70 -3.80
N ASP A 232 2.15 16.26 -4.11
CA ASP A 232 1.27 15.66 -3.13
C ASP A 232 1.82 14.30 -2.67
N TYR A 233 2.40 13.50 -3.57
CA TYR A 233 3.04 12.24 -3.18
C TYR A 233 4.30 12.47 -2.35
N LYS A 234 5.16 13.44 -2.73
CA LYS A 234 6.31 13.83 -1.90
C LYS A 234 5.86 14.25 -0.50
N GLU A 235 4.79 15.04 -0.41
CA GLU A 235 4.21 15.48 0.86
C GLU A 235 3.70 14.28 1.69
N ILE A 236 2.99 13.34 1.08
CA ILE A 236 2.56 12.09 1.74
C ILE A 236 3.75 11.35 2.36
N PHE A 237 4.85 11.17 1.63
CA PHE A 237 6.04 10.49 2.14
C PHE A 237 6.72 11.28 3.26
N SER A 238 6.84 12.60 3.12
CA SER A 238 7.44 13.47 4.16
C SER A 238 6.63 13.45 5.45
N LEU A 239 5.30 13.59 5.36
CA LEU A 239 4.41 13.54 6.51
C LEU A 239 4.44 12.16 7.18
N SER A 240 4.59 11.09 6.38
CA SER A 240 4.70 9.73 6.90
C SER A 240 5.95 9.55 7.77
N GLU A 241 7.09 10.15 7.37
CA GLU A 241 8.32 10.15 8.16
C GLU A 241 8.17 10.95 9.46
N GLU A 242 7.56 12.15 9.40
CA GLU A 242 7.32 12.99 10.57
C GLU A 242 6.42 12.29 11.60
N ILE A 243 5.30 11.72 11.15
CA ILE A 243 4.36 11.00 12.02
C ILE A 243 5.04 9.77 12.62
N PHE A 244 5.76 8.99 11.83
CA PHE A 244 6.52 7.84 12.33
C PHE A 244 7.50 8.24 13.44
N TYR A 245 8.24 9.33 13.24
CA TYR A 245 9.17 9.86 14.22
C TYR A 245 8.49 10.28 15.52
N ASN A 246 7.34 10.97 15.43
CA ASN A 246 6.57 11.39 16.61
C ASN A 246 6.02 10.19 17.39
N LEU A 247 5.57 9.14 16.68
CA LEU A 247 5.08 7.90 17.29
C LEU A 247 6.17 7.14 18.04
N THR A 248 7.39 7.13 17.51
CA THR A 248 8.52 6.40 18.10
C THR A 248 9.21 7.17 19.22
N LYS A 249 9.33 8.50 19.12
CA LYS A 249 9.83 9.36 20.21
C LYS A 249 8.96 9.32 21.46
N GLY A 250 7.64 9.27 21.30
CA GLY A 250 6.71 9.16 22.43
C GLY A 250 6.90 7.87 23.24
N ALA A 251 7.39 6.80 22.61
CA ALA A 251 7.66 5.51 23.25
C ALA A 251 8.95 5.51 24.10
N ASP A 252 9.98 6.27 23.71
CA ASP A 252 11.24 6.35 24.45
C ASP A 252 11.14 7.18 25.74
N ASN A 253 10.27 8.18 25.79
CA ASN A 253 10.02 8.95 27.01
C ASN A 253 9.21 8.17 28.07
N GLY A 254 8.53 7.09 27.68
CA GLY A 254 7.81 6.19 28.60
C GLY A 254 8.69 5.10 29.22
N LYS A 255 9.89 4.85 28.67
CA LYS A 255 10.84 3.84 29.18
C LYS A 255 11.89 4.38 30.15
N ARG A 256 11.87 5.70 30.44
CA ARG A 256 12.78 6.34 31.41
C ARG A 256 12.13 6.62 32.78
N SER A 257 10.93 6.09 33.00
CA SER A 257 10.17 6.27 34.25
C SER A 257 9.58 4.94 34.73
N ALA A 258 10.45 3.97 35.04
CA ALA A 258 10.15 2.81 35.86
C ALA A 258 11.43 2.36 36.56
#